data_AF-A0A1V3J6N8-F1
#
_entry.id   AF-A0A1V3J6N8-F1
#
_cell.length_a   1.000
_cell.length_b   1.000
_cell.length_c   1.000
_cell.angle_alpha   90.00
_cell.angle_beta   90.00
_cell.angle_gamma   90.00
#
_symmetry.space_group_name_H-M   'P 1'
#
loop_
_entity.id
_entity.type
_entity.pdbx_description
1 polymer ?
#
loop_
_entity_poly.entity_id
_entity_poly.type
_entity_poly.pdbx_seq_one_letter_code
_entity_poly.pdbx_strand_id
1 'polypeptide(L)'
;MDFEQKFTALFKSIAPHYRRSEVFYDFITILGLEFYLVLYGESADETLKQRYQTAVGHYTDEEKQKLVELSVIVVEALENKTYDFLGSVFMGLELGDRYKAQHFTPGYVAQAMATMTLSNCHELIQRRGFIRLQEPTCGSGVMIIEAYNYLRQEAFNPQQQMWVQARDLDFTAAMMCYIQMTLLHIPGEVIIGDTLKNEVHHHLYTTAHLWGNWDNKLACADLDTEPEIQQIESEPVEELPEIDWESEPMFY
;
A
#
# COMPACT_ATOMS: atom_id res chain seq x y z
N MET A 1 -0.55 -24.58 -5.95
CA MET A 1 -1.93 -24.20 -6.29
C MET A 1 -1.85 -22.79 -6.85
N ASP A 2 -2.50 -22.51 -7.98
CA ASP A 2 -2.49 -21.16 -8.56
C ASP A 2 -3.67 -20.38 -7.95
N PHE A 3 -3.37 -19.47 -7.02
CA PHE A 3 -4.38 -18.75 -6.25
C PHE A 3 -5.07 -17.69 -7.11
N GLU A 4 -4.35 -17.08 -8.04
CA GLU A 4 -4.85 -16.08 -8.98
C GLU A 4 -5.89 -16.70 -9.91
N GLN A 5 -5.64 -17.92 -10.41
CA GLN A 5 -6.61 -18.69 -11.20
C GLN A 5 -7.85 -19.07 -10.37
N LYS A 6 -7.66 -19.54 -9.14
CA LYS A 6 -8.76 -19.90 -8.21
C LYS A 6 -9.64 -18.67 -7.93
N PHE A 7 -9.01 -17.54 -7.60
CA PHE A 7 -9.67 -16.25 -7.38
C PHE A 7 -10.45 -15.82 -8.61
N THR A 8 -9.81 -15.80 -9.78
CA THR A 8 -10.42 -15.36 -11.04
C THR A 8 -11.63 -16.22 -11.43
N ALA A 9 -11.54 -17.54 -11.23
CA ALA A 9 -12.63 -18.46 -11.55
C ALA A 9 -13.87 -18.20 -10.66
N LEU A 10 -13.67 -18.07 -9.34
CA LEU A 10 -14.76 -17.77 -8.41
C LEU A 10 -15.33 -16.37 -8.67
N PHE A 11 -14.47 -15.36 -8.82
CA PHE A 11 -14.85 -13.97 -9.07
C PHE A 11 -15.75 -13.81 -10.30
N LYS A 12 -15.46 -14.52 -11.39
CA LYS A 12 -16.28 -14.49 -12.62
C LYS A 12 -17.71 -15.01 -12.41
N SER A 13 -17.96 -15.82 -11.37
CA SER A 13 -19.28 -16.36 -11.06
C SER A 13 -20.16 -15.43 -10.21
N ILE A 14 -19.57 -14.42 -9.56
CA ILE A 14 -20.27 -13.53 -8.62
C ILE A 14 -20.98 -12.41 -9.38
N ALA A 15 -22.27 -12.23 -9.08
CA ALA A 15 -23.09 -11.14 -9.58
C ALA A 15 -22.85 -10.82 -11.07
N PRO A 16 -23.04 -11.79 -11.99
CA PRO A 16 -22.60 -11.69 -13.40
C PRO A 16 -23.26 -10.55 -14.19
N HIS A 17 -24.32 -9.95 -13.63
CA HIS A 17 -25.06 -8.83 -14.18
C HIS A 17 -24.38 -7.46 -13.97
N TYR A 18 -23.42 -7.33 -13.06
CA TYR A 18 -22.62 -6.11 -12.86
C TYR A 18 -21.37 -6.07 -13.75
N ARG A 19 -20.80 -4.87 -13.95
CA ARG A 19 -19.49 -4.77 -14.60
C ARG A 19 -18.42 -5.41 -13.72
N ARG A 20 -17.46 -6.12 -14.30
CA ARG A 20 -16.41 -6.80 -13.51
C ARG A 20 -15.62 -5.82 -12.65
N SER A 21 -15.36 -4.61 -13.14
CA SER A 21 -14.71 -3.56 -12.36
C SER A 21 -15.52 -3.18 -11.11
N GLU A 22 -16.85 -3.09 -11.21
CA GLU A 22 -17.72 -2.75 -10.06
C GLU A 22 -17.66 -3.84 -8.99
N VAL A 23 -17.74 -5.11 -9.40
CA VAL A 23 -17.65 -6.24 -8.47
C VAL A 23 -16.30 -6.28 -7.76
N PHE A 24 -15.21 -5.96 -8.47
CA PHE A 24 -13.89 -5.88 -7.84
C PHE A 24 -13.79 -4.71 -6.85
N TYR A 25 -14.29 -3.52 -7.21
CA TYR A 25 -14.26 -2.37 -6.30
C TYR A 25 -15.09 -2.59 -5.05
N ASP A 26 -16.28 -3.19 -5.19
CA ASP A 26 -17.09 -3.57 -4.05
C ASP A 26 -16.39 -4.62 -3.20
N PHE A 27 -15.79 -5.66 -3.80
CA PHE A 27 -15.04 -6.67 -3.06
C PHE A 27 -13.90 -6.05 -2.22
N ILE A 28 -13.06 -5.20 -2.83
CA ILE A 28 -11.98 -4.50 -2.11
C ILE A 28 -12.54 -3.57 -1.03
N THR A 29 -13.62 -2.85 -1.34
CA THR A 29 -14.29 -1.95 -0.38
C THR A 29 -14.84 -2.73 0.81
N ILE A 30 -15.54 -3.85 0.57
CA ILE A 30 -16.14 -4.69 1.61
C ILE A 30 -15.04 -5.28 2.48
N LEU A 31 -14.09 -6.02 1.90
CA LEU A 31 -13.05 -6.70 2.67
C LEU A 31 -12.18 -5.71 3.47
N GLY A 32 -11.78 -4.61 2.84
CA GLY A 32 -10.96 -3.61 3.50
C GLY A 32 -11.71 -2.87 4.61
N LEU A 33 -12.98 -2.53 4.39
CA LEU A 33 -13.80 -1.89 5.42
C LEU A 33 -14.25 -2.85 6.52
N GLU A 34 -14.34 -4.15 6.29
CA GLU A 34 -14.55 -5.13 7.36
C GLU A 34 -13.40 -5.08 8.38
N PHE A 35 -12.14 -5.04 7.92
CA PHE A 35 -11.00 -4.86 8.82
C PHE A 35 -11.05 -3.54 9.58
N TYR A 36 -11.34 -2.45 8.87
CA TYR A 36 -11.47 -1.12 9.48
C TYR A 36 -12.60 -1.08 10.51
N LEU A 37 -13.80 -1.56 10.18
CA LEU A 37 -14.96 -1.50 11.06
C LEU A 37 -14.77 -2.37 12.32
N VAL A 38 -14.07 -3.50 12.22
CA VAL A 38 -13.69 -4.30 13.39
C VAL A 38 -12.78 -3.53 14.35
N LEU A 39 -11.88 -2.70 13.83
CA LEU A 39 -10.96 -1.90 14.63
C LEU A 39 -11.62 -0.68 15.28
N TYR A 40 -12.46 0.03 14.55
CA TYR A 40 -12.98 1.33 14.97
C TYR A 40 -14.42 1.27 15.52
N GLY A 41 -15.21 0.25 15.15
CA GLY A 41 -16.57 0.04 15.66
C GLY A 41 -17.44 1.29 15.57
N GLU A 42 -17.96 1.75 16.71
CA GLU A 42 -18.81 2.96 16.78
C GLU A 42 -18.05 4.23 16.37
N SER A 43 -16.74 4.29 16.61
CA SER A 43 -15.89 5.46 16.28
C SER A 43 -15.51 5.57 14.81
N ALA A 44 -15.88 4.58 13.97
CA ALA A 44 -15.58 4.63 12.55
C ALA A 44 -16.28 5.80 11.85
N ASP A 45 -15.56 6.42 10.92
CA ASP A 45 -16.07 7.45 9.99
C ASP A 45 -17.38 7.02 9.31
N GLU A 46 -18.39 7.89 9.37
CA GLU A 46 -19.73 7.63 8.84
C GLU A 46 -19.78 7.51 7.31
N THR A 47 -18.91 8.21 6.60
CA THR A 47 -18.85 8.12 5.13
C THR A 47 -18.31 6.74 4.70
N LEU A 48 -17.35 6.18 5.44
CA LEU A 48 -16.85 4.82 5.21
C LEU A 48 -17.88 3.76 5.62
N LYS A 49 -18.59 3.94 6.75
CA LYS A 49 -19.72 3.06 7.12
C LYS A 49 -20.79 3.04 6.02
N GLN A 50 -21.18 4.20 5.52
CA GLN A 50 -22.16 4.31 4.45
C GLN A 50 -21.66 3.63 3.17
N ARG A 51 -20.39 3.85 2.80
CA ARG A 51 -19.77 3.21 1.63
C ARG A 51 -19.79 1.69 1.73
N TYR A 52 -19.46 1.14 2.90
CA TYR A 52 -19.57 -0.30 3.18
C TYR A 52 -21.01 -0.80 3.00
N GLN A 53 -21.99 -0.14 3.62
CA GLN A 53 -23.40 -0.53 3.54
C GLN A 53 -23.94 -0.50 2.10
N THR A 54 -23.55 0.51 1.32
CA THR A 54 -23.90 0.59 -0.10
C THR A 54 -23.32 -0.57 -0.89
N ALA A 55 -22.02 -0.86 -0.75
CA ALA A 55 -21.36 -1.96 -1.45
C ALA A 55 -21.98 -3.32 -1.09
N VAL A 56 -22.20 -3.62 0.20
CA VAL A 56 -22.84 -4.86 0.64
C VAL A 56 -24.28 -4.98 0.13
N GLY A 57 -24.99 -3.86 0.02
CA GLY A 57 -26.38 -3.80 -0.46
C GLY A 57 -26.58 -4.21 -1.92
N HIS A 58 -25.52 -4.29 -2.73
CA HIS A 58 -25.60 -4.75 -4.12
C HIS A 58 -25.77 -6.26 -4.26
N TYR A 59 -25.45 -7.03 -3.22
CA TYR A 59 -25.33 -8.49 -3.33
C TYR A 59 -26.45 -9.21 -2.59
N THR A 60 -26.91 -10.31 -3.17
CA THR A 60 -27.76 -11.30 -2.48
C THR A 60 -26.97 -12.05 -1.40
N ASP A 61 -27.64 -12.76 -0.50
CA ASP A 61 -26.95 -13.51 0.57
C ASP A 61 -26.08 -14.66 0.00
N GLU A 62 -26.49 -15.27 -1.11
CA GLU A 62 -25.66 -16.27 -1.82
C GLU A 62 -24.39 -15.63 -2.41
N GLU A 63 -24.50 -14.45 -3.00
CA GLU A 63 -23.35 -13.73 -3.55
C GLU A 63 -22.41 -13.22 -2.46
N LYS A 64 -22.94 -12.76 -1.31
CA LYS A 64 -22.13 -12.41 -0.13
C LYS A 64 -21.32 -13.61 0.35
N GLN A 65 -21.91 -14.80 0.39
CA GLN A 65 -21.17 -16.01 0.75
C GLN A 65 -20.00 -16.28 -0.20
N LYS A 66 -20.18 -16.06 -1.51
CA LYS A 66 -19.08 -16.19 -2.49
C LYS A 66 -18.02 -15.10 -2.35
N LEU A 67 -18.39 -13.88 -1.94
CA LEU A 67 -17.42 -12.82 -1.60
C LEU A 67 -16.58 -13.21 -0.38
N VAL A 68 -17.18 -13.86 0.62
CA VAL A 68 -16.44 -14.43 1.77
C VAL A 68 -15.51 -15.55 1.29
N GLU A 69 -15.94 -16.42 0.39
CA GLU A 69 -15.06 -17.44 -0.19
C GLU A 69 -13.89 -16.83 -0.98
N LEU A 70 -14.10 -15.69 -1.65
CA LEU A 70 -13.00 -14.93 -2.29
C LEU A 70 -12.01 -14.39 -1.27
N SER A 71 -12.47 -13.84 -0.13
CA SER A 71 -11.56 -13.33 0.89
C SER A 71 -10.72 -14.44 1.51
N VAL A 72 -11.28 -15.65 1.66
CA VAL A 72 -10.51 -16.85 2.07
C VAL A 72 -9.36 -17.13 1.10
N ILE A 73 -9.57 -17.01 -0.22
CA ILE A 73 -8.50 -17.21 -1.21
C ILE A 73 -7.39 -16.17 -1.05
N VAL A 74 -7.73 -14.91 -0.77
CA VAL A 74 -6.74 -13.85 -0.51
C VAL A 74 -5.87 -14.20 0.71
N VAL A 75 -6.50 -14.65 1.79
CA VAL A 75 -5.80 -15.06 3.02
C VAL A 75 -4.89 -16.26 2.74
N GLU A 76 -5.42 -17.33 2.12
CA GLU A 76 -4.63 -18.53 1.78
C GLU A 76 -3.42 -18.20 0.90
N ALA A 77 -3.58 -17.27 -0.06
CA ALA A 77 -2.51 -16.84 -0.95
C ALA A 77 -1.38 -16.14 -0.19
N LEU A 78 -1.73 -15.20 0.70
CA LEU A 78 -0.75 -14.42 1.48
C LEU A 78 -0.10 -15.22 2.61
N GLU A 79 -0.81 -16.22 3.16
CA GLU A 79 -0.21 -17.21 4.07
C GLU A 79 0.80 -18.10 3.35
N ASN A 80 0.52 -18.47 2.09
CA ASN A 80 1.43 -19.29 1.31
C ASN A 80 2.70 -18.55 0.88
N LYS A 81 2.56 -17.28 0.49
CA LYS A 81 3.67 -16.46 0.02
C LYS A 81 3.39 -14.99 0.32
N THR A 82 4.42 -14.25 0.71
CA THR A 82 4.37 -12.78 0.82
C THR A 82 4.68 -12.14 -0.54
N TYR A 83 3.67 -11.57 -1.19
CA TYR A 83 3.76 -10.89 -2.48
C TYR A 83 2.52 -10.00 -2.71
N ASP A 84 2.56 -9.14 -3.72
CA ASP A 84 1.41 -8.35 -4.14
C ASP A 84 0.37 -9.20 -4.89
N PHE A 85 -0.44 -9.94 -4.14
CA PHE A 85 -1.50 -10.77 -4.68
C PHE A 85 -2.62 -9.93 -5.30
N LEU A 86 -3.10 -8.89 -4.58
CA LEU A 86 -4.24 -8.09 -5.04
C LEU A 86 -3.90 -7.27 -6.30
N GLY A 87 -2.68 -6.73 -6.40
CA GLY A 87 -2.20 -6.10 -7.63
C GLY A 87 -2.07 -7.10 -8.78
N SER A 88 -1.61 -8.32 -8.50
CA SER A 88 -1.50 -9.40 -9.52
C SER A 88 -2.87 -9.79 -10.09
N VAL A 89 -3.88 -10.03 -9.23
CA VAL A 89 -5.24 -10.33 -9.73
C VAL A 89 -5.88 -9.14 -10.41
N PHE A 90 -5.65 -7.91 -9.92
CA PHE A 90 -6.18 -6.70 -10.57
C PHE A 90 -5.66 -6.57 -12.01
N MET A 91 -4.35 -6.73 -12.21
CA MET A 91 -3.73 -6.68 -13.53
C MET A 91 -4.22 -7.83 -14.42
N GLY A 92 -4.29 -9.05 -13.88
CA GLY A 92 -4.70 -10.24 -14.63
C GLY A 92 -6.18 -10.27 -15.02
N LEU A 93 -7.04 -9.54 -14.31
CA LEU A 93 -8.46 -9.40 -14.64
C LEU A 93 -8.73 -8.38 -15.75
N GLU A 94 -7.74 -7.59 -16.16
CA GLU A 94 -7.84 -6.57 -17.23
C GLU A 94 -9.09 -5.68 -17.07
N LEU A 95 -9.36 -5.23 -15.83
CA LEU A 95 -10.57 -4.47 -15.48
C LEU A 95 -10.57 -3.08 -16.18
N GLY A 96 -11.21 -3.01 -17.35
CA GLY A 96 -11.13 -1.88 -18.26
C GLY A 96 -11.87 -0.59 -17.87
N ASP A 97 -11.45 0.48 -18.56
CA ASP A 97 -12.03 1.83 -18.80
C ASP A 97 -11.63 3.04 -17.93
N ARG A 98 -11.47 2.94 -16.61
CA ARG A 98 -10.87 4.04 -15.80
C ARG A 98 -9.41 3.81 -15.41
N TYR A 99 -9.03 2.54 -15.25
CA TYR A 99 -7.73 2.13 -14.73
C TYR A 99 -6.78 1.63 -15.80
N LYS A 100 -7.12 1.79 -17.09
CA LYS A 100 -6.20 1.55 -18.21
C LYS A 100 -4.90 2.38 -18.12
N ALA A 101 -4.84 3.36 -17.22
CA ALA A 101 -3.63 4.15 -16.91
C ALA A 101 -2.90 3.71 -15.63
N GLN A 102 -3.49 2.86 -14.77
CA GLN A 102 -2.82 2.33 -13.58
C GLN A 102 -2.10 1.03 -13.93
N HIS A 103 -0.84 1.17 -14.32
CA HIS A 103 0.09 0.05 -14.40
C HIS A 103 0.81 -0.07 -13.08
N PHE A 104 0.60 -1.17 -12.35
CA PHE A 104 1.35 -1.42 -11.13
C PHE A 104 2.79 -1.80 -11.44
N THR A 105 3.68 -1.42 -10.52
CA THR A 105 5.10 -1.75 -10.59
C THR A 105 5.28 -3.27 -10.58
N PRO A 106 5.99 -3.87 -11.55
CA PRO A 106 6.26 -5.30 -11.54
C PRO A 106 7.08 -5.70 -10.30
N GLY A 107 6.77 -6.86 -9.71
CA GLY A 107 7.41 -7.31 -8.46
C GLY A 107 8.93 -7.37 -8.50
N TYR A 108 9.53 -7.78 -9.63
CA TYR A 108 11.00 -7.80 -9.78
C TYR A 108 11.63 -6.40 -9.78
N VAL A 109 10.91 -5.38 -10.25
CA VAL A 109 11.36 -3.98 -10.17
C VAL A 109 11.30 -3.51 -8.72
N ALA A 110 10.19 -3.79 -8.03
CA ALA A 110 10.04 -3.46 -6.62
C ALA A 110 11.11 -4.15 -5.75
N GLN A 111 11.44 -5.42 -6.03
CA GLN A 111 12.50 -6.16 -5.37
C GLN A 111 13.88 -5.52 -5.60
N ALA A 112 14.20 -5.17 -6.85
CA ALA A 112 15.45 -4.50 -7.18
C ALA A 112 15.56 -3.15 -6.44
N MET A 113 14.48 -2.37 -6.43
CA MET A 113 14.41 -1.09 -5.71
C MET A 113 14.62 -1.28 -4.21
N ALA A 114 13.94 -2.23 -3.57
CA ALA A 114 14.11 -2.51 -2.14
C ALA A 114 15.56 -2.87 -1.80
N THR A 115 16.21 -3.68 -2.63
CA THR A 115 17.62 -4.07 -2.45
C THR A 115 18.56 -2.85 -2.52
N MET A 116 18.29 -1.92 -3.43
CA MET A 116 19.11 -0.72 -3.60
C MET A 116 18.86 0.31 -2.51
N THR A 117 17.61 0.52 -2.09
CA THR A 117 17.24 1.60 -1.15
C THR A 117 17.41 1.21 0.31
N LEU A 118 17.38 -0.09 0.63
CA LEU A 118 17.48 -0.61 2.00
C LEU A 118 18.85 -1.22 2.30
N SER A 119 19.88 -0.91 1.51
CA SER A 119 21.24 -1.45 1.70
C SER A 119 21.86 -1.09 3.05
N ASN A 120 21.42 0.01 3.69
CA ASN A 120 21.87 0.45 5.01
C ASN A 120 20.90 0.09 6.16
N CYS A 121 19.92 -0.80 5.93
CA CYS A 121 18.91 -1.15 6.92
C CYS A 121 19.50 -1.63 8.27
N HIS A 122 20.62 -2.36 8.24
CA HIS A 122 21.30 -2.83 9.45
C HIS A 122 21.71 -1.70 10.39
N GLU A 123 22.34 -0.65 9.86
CA GLU A 123 22.77 0.52 10.64
C GLU A 123 21.56 1.28 11.18
N LEU A 124 20.55 1.51 10.33
CA LEU A 124 19.34 2.23 10.72
C LEU A 124 18.59 1.52 11.84
N ILE A 125 18.42 0.20 11.72
CA ILE A 125 17.75 -0.63 12.73
C ILE A 125 18.59 -0.71 14.00
N GLN A 126 19.91 -0.83 13.91
CA GLN A 126 20.78 -0.83 15.10
C GLN A 126 20.68 0.50 15.87
N ARG A 127 20.58 1.63 15.16
CA ARG A 127 20.50 2.96 15.76
C ARG A 127 19.12 3.29 16.32
N ARG A 128 18.05 2.98 15.59
CA ARG A 128 16.67 3.43 15.88
C ARG A 128 15.73 2.32 16.34
N GLY A 129 16.15 1.06 16.26
CA GLY A 129 15.32 -0.12 16.52
C GLY A 129 14.44 -0.55 15.33
N PHE A 130 14.15 0.35 14.40
CA PHE A 130 13.31 0.10 13.22
C PHE A 130 13.62 1.07 12.06
N ILE A 131 13.15 0.76 10.86
CA ILE A 131 13.12 1.68 9.72
C ILE A 131 11.72 2.28 9.51
N ARG A 132 11.68 3.51 8.99
CA ARG A 132 10.45 4.15 8.51
C ARG A 132 10.47 4.16 6.99
N LEU A 133 9.37 3.74 6.37
CA LEU A 133 9.18 3.79 4.92
C LEU A 133 7.99 4.69 4.60
N GLN A 134 8.13 5.47 3.54
CA GLN A 134 7.04 6.26 3.00
C GLN A 134 6.84 5.88 1.54
N GLU A 135 5.60 5.56 1.18
CA GLU A 135 5.22 5.25 -0.19
C GLU A 135 4.08 6.20 -0.61
N PRO A 136 4.39 7.27 -1.38
CA PRO A 136 3.46 8.37 -1.65
C PRO A 136 2.39 8.06 -2.71
N THR A 137 2.55 6.98 -3.47
CA THR A 137 1.61 6.49 -4.49
C THR A 137 1.60 4.97 -4.45
N CYS A 138 1.07 4.42 -3.36
CA CYS A 138 1.34 3.03 -2.99
C CYS A 138 0.73 2.00 -3.92
N GLY A 139 -0.27 2.36 -4.73
CA GLY A 139 -0.96 1.38 -5.56
C GLY A 139 -1.53 0.26 -4.68
N SER A 140 -1.35 -0.97 -5.13
CA SER A 140 -1.63 -2.19 -4.35
C SER A 140 -0.64 -2.47 -3.21
N GLY A 141 0.49 -1.74 -3.12
CA GLY A 141 1.48 -1.87 -2.04
C GLY A 141 2.71 -2.71 -2.37
N VAL A 142 2.99 -3.01 -3.64
CA VAL A 142 4.11 -3.91 -4.02
C VAL A 142 5.48 -3.46 -3.50
N MET A 143 5.78 -2.16 -3.46
CA MET A 143 7.04 -1.62 -2.95
C MET A 143 7.20 -1.90 -1.46
N ILE A 144 6.10 -1.79 -0.69
CA ILE A 144 6.05 -2.05 0.74
C ILE A 144 6.25 -3.55 1.01
N ILE A 145 5.60 -4.40 0.21
CA ILE A 145 5.70 -5.86 0.36
C ILE A 145 7.11 -6.36 0.01
N GLU A 146 7.75 -5.80 -1.02
CA GLU A 146 9.13 -6.17 -1.34
C GLU A 146 10.15 -5.62 -0.32
N ALA A 147 9.91 -4.45 0.26
CA ALA A 147 10.70 -3.97 1.41
C ALA A 147 10.56 -4.92 2.62
N TYR A 148 9.34 -5.38 2.91
CA TYR A 148 9.08 -6.39 3.94
C TYR A 148 9.85 -7.69 3.67
N ASN A 149 9.80 -8.19 2.42
CA ASN A 149 10.52 -9.39 2.00
C ASN A 149 12.05 -9.22 2.12
N TYR A 150 12.58 -8.08 1.70
CA TYR A 150 14.00 -7.76 1.80
C TYR A 150 14.48 -7.80 3.25
N LEU A 151 13.78 -7.14 4.17
CA LEU A 151 14.14 -7.16 5.59
C LEU A 151 14.11 -8.57 6.20
N ARG A 152 13.17 -9.41 5.78
CA ARG A 152 13.16 -10.82 6.22
C ARG A 152 14.35 -11.61 5.69
N GLN A 153 14.81 -11.34 4.46
CA GLN A 153 16.01 -11.94 3.89
C GLN A 153 17.26 -11.51 4.67
N GLU A 154 17.31 -10.26 5.09
CA GLU A 154 18.34 -9.71 5.99
C GLU A 154 18.16 -10.12 7.47
N ALA A 155 17.36 -11.15 7.74
CA ALA A 155 17.11 -11.72 9.07
C ALA A 155 16.51 -10.77 10.13
N PHE A 156 15.89 -9.67 9.69
CA PHE A 156 15.08 -8.81 10.57
C PHE A 156 13.64 -9.32 10.70
N ASN A 157 12.97 -8.89 11.77
CA ASN A 157 11.53 -9.04 11.94
C ASN A 157 10.82 -7.73 11.56
N PRO A 158 10.26 -7.59 10.35
CA PRO A 158 9.67 -6.32 9.92
C PRO A 158 8.45 -5.92 10.76
N GLN A 159 7.75 -6.86 11.38
CA GLN A 159 6.59 -6.54 12.24
C GLN A 159 7.00 -5.71 13.48
N GLN A 160 8.26 -5.78 13.88
CA GLN A 160 8.81 -5.02 15.01
C GLN A 160 9.83 -3.95 14.57
N GLN A 161 10.39 -4.08 13.37
CA GLN A 161 11.57 -3.32 12.92
C GLN A 161 11.33 -2.54 11.62
N MET A 162 10.09 -2.46 11.15
CA MET A 162 9.68 -1.63 10.02
C MET A 162 8.38 -0.92 10.40
N TRP A 163 8.20 0.32 9.96
CA TRP A 163 6.92 1.03 10.02
C TRP A 163 6.69 1.78 8.72
N VAL A 164 5.45 1.80 8.23
CA VAL A 164 5.14 2.29 6.88
C VAL A 164 4.07 3.37 6.90
N GLN A 165 4.28 4.45 6.17
CA GLN A 165 3.24 5.39 5.75
C GLN A 165 2.99 5.21 4.25
N ALA A 166 1.85 4.65 3.89
CA ALA A 166 1.43 4.52 2.51
C ALA A 166 0.38 5.59 2.19
N ARG A 167 0.40 6.13 0.97
CA ARG A 167 -0.61 7.08 0.49
C ARG A 167 -0.98 6.77 -0.95
N ASP A 168 -2.25 6.89 -1.29
CA ASP A 168 -2.70 6.88 -2.67
C ASP A 168 -3.92 7.80 -2.85
N LEU A 169 -4.03 8.37 -4.05
CA LEU A 169 -5.19 9.18 -4.45
C LEU A 169 -6.39 8.28 -4.71
N ASP A 170 -6.16 7.08 -5.26
CA ASP A 170 -7.21 6.15 -5.60
C ASP A 170 -7.62 5.30 -4.39
N PHE A 171 -8.92 5.34 -4.06
CA PHE A 171 -9.47 4.59 -2.94
C PHE A 171 -9.24 3.08 -3.08
N THR A 172 -9.48 2.51 -4.27
CA THR A 172 -9.36 1.05 -4.46
C THR A 172 -7.91 0.60 -4.32
N ALA A 173 -6.97 1.34 -4.93
CA ALA A 173 -5.54 1.09 -4.80
C ALA A 173 -5.11 1.12 -3.32
N ALA A 174 -5.37 2.23 -2.63
CA ALA A 174 -5.07 2.37 -1.20
C ALA A 174 -5.67 1.22 -0.38
N MET A 175 -6.92 0.82 -0.63
CA MET A 175 -7.56 -0.29 0.10
C MET A 175 -6.94 -1.65 -0.22
N MET A 176 -6.45 -1.90 -1.45
CA MET A 176 -5.65 -3.10 -1.73
C MET A 176 -4.37 -3.11 -0.90
N CYS A 177 -3.66 -1.98 -0.84
CA CYS A 177 -2.48 -1.83 0.03
C CYS A 177 -2.84 -2.08 1.51
N TYR A 178 -3.93 -1.49 2.00
CA TYR A 178 -4.40 -1.64 3.38
C TYR A 178 -4.72 -3.10 3.74
N ILE A 179 -5.44 -3.81 2.88
CA ILE A 179 -5.77 -5.23 3.08
C ILE A 179 -4.49 -6.06 3.17
N GLN A 180 -3.57 -5.90 2.22
CA GLN A 180 -2.35 -6.70 2.17
C GLN A 180 -1.44 -6.40 3.36
N MET A 181 -1.28 -5.12 3.75
CA MET A 181 -0.54 -4.75 4.95
C MET A 181 -1.18 -5.34 6.21
N THR A 182 -2.51 -5.31 6.32
CA THR A 182 -3.24 -5.88 7.47
C THR A 182 -3.02 -7.40 7.57
N LEU A 183 -3.17 -8.13 6.46
CA LEU A 183 -3.03 -9.58 6.41
C LEU A 183 -1.59 -10.06 6.62
N LEU A 184 -0.61 -9.32 6.09
CA LEU A 184 0.82 -9.59 6.31
C LEU A 184 1.33 -9.09 7.68
N HIS A 185 0.44 -8.47 8.46
CA HIS A 185 0.75 -7.89 9.77
C HIS A 185 1.87 -6.84 9.69
N ILE A 186 1.85 -6.00 8.65
CA ILE A 186 2.78 -4.90 8.45
C ILE A 186 2.27 -3.68 9.23
N PRO A 187 3.05 -3.17 10.20
CA PRO A 187 2.66 -1.99 10.95
C PRO A 187 2.79 -0.72 10.10
N GLY A 188 1.76 0.10 10.14
CA GLY A 188 1.75 1.33 9.38
C GLY A 188 0.39 2.01 9.32
N GLU A 189 0.33 3.01 8.48
CA GLU A 189 -0.88 3.73 8.11
C GLU A 189 -1.04 3.77 6.60
N VAL A 190 -2.28 3.73 6.14
CA VAL A 190 -2.66 3.93 4.74
C VAL A 190 -3.55 5.16 4.67
N ILE A 191 -3.12 6.12 3.87
CA ILE A 191 -3.77 7.41 3.69
C ILE A 191 -4.42 7.45 2.32
N ILE A 192 -5.71 7.73 2.28
CA ILE A 192 -6.41 8.04 1.03
C ILE A 192 -6.39 9.56 0.88
N GLY A 193 -5.71 10.06 -0.15
CA GLY A 193 -5.54 11.51 -0.34
C GLY A 193 -4.52 11.90 -1.40
N ASP A 194 -4.49 13.18 -1.74
CA ASP A 194 -3.58 13.74 -2.74
C ASP A 194 -2.21 14.07 -2.10
N THR A 195 -1.18 13.35 -2.52
CA THR A 195 0.19 13.56 -2.02
C THR A 195 0.76 14.92 -2.40
N LEU A 196 0.47 15.44 -3.61
CA LEU A 196 1.01 16.71 -4.09
C LEU A 196 0.38 17.90 -3.37
N LYS A 197 -0.90 17.80 -2.98
CA LYS A 197 -1.60 18.82 -2.20
C LYS A 197 -1.50 18.63 -0.69
N ASN A 198 -0.91 17.51 -0.26
CA ASN A 198 -0.91 17.05 1.12
C ASN A 198 -2.35 16.96 1.71
N GLU A 199 -3.32 16.57 0.89
CA GLU A 199 -4.70 16.37 1.31
C GLU A 199 -4.85 14.97 1.94
N VAL A 200 -5.63 14.90 3.01
CA VAL A 200 -5.97 13.65 3.70
C VAL A 200 -7.48 13.55 3.71
N HIS A 201 -8.03 12.55 3.01
CA HIS A 201 -9.46 12.24 3.06
C HIS A 201 -9.75 11.21 4.15
N HIS A 202 -8.96 10.13 4.19
CA HIS A 202 -9.09 9.08 5.21
C HIS A 202 -7.74 8.60 5.70
N HIS A 203 -7.72 8.19 6.96
CA HIS A 203 -6.54 7.67 7.65
C HIS A 203 -6.85 6.29 8.21
N LEU A 204 -6.12 5.26 7.77
CA LEU A 204 -6.38 3.88 8.12
C LEU A 204 -5.13 3.28 8.78
N TYR A 205 -5.16 3.09 10.10
CA TYR A 205 -4.09 2.35 10.79
C TYR A 205 -4.27 0.84 10.60
N THR A 206 -3.17 0.13 10.38
CA THR A 206 -3.20 -1.34 10.32
C THR A 206 -3.35 -1.93 11.72
N THR A 207 -3.86 -3.17 11.81
CA THR A 207 -3.94 -3.92 13.08
C THR A 207 -2.58 -3.99 13.79
N ALA A 208 -1.51 -4.23 13.02
CA ALA A 208 -0.13 -4.28 13.51
C ALA A 208 0.35 -2.93 14.07
N HIS A 209 -0.09 -1.80 13.50
CA HIS A 209 0.19 -0.47 14.06
C HIS A 209 -0.38 -0.36 15.48
N LEU A 210 -1.68 -0.59 15.61
CA LEU A 210 -2.42 -0.37 16.85
C LEU A 210 -1.94 -1.31 17.96
N TRP A 211 -1.81 -2.60 17.67
CA TRP A 211 -1.37 -3.59 18.66
C TRP A 211 0.12 -3.53 18.96
N GLY A 212 0.93 -3.05 18.01
CA GLY A 212 2.38 -2.88 18.18
C GLY A 212 2.77 -1.64 19.00
N ASN A 213 1.78 -0.85 19.46
CA ASN A 213 1.97 0.41 20.18
C ASN A 213 2.87 1.39 19.41
N TRP A 214 2.66 1.47 18.09
CA TRP A 214 3.56 2.18 17.20
C TRP A 214 3.53 3.69 17.38
N ASP A 215 2.40 4.29 17.78
CA ASP A 215 2.33 5.71 18.14
C ASP A 215 3.41 6.10 19.16
N ASN A 216 3.56 5.31 20.24
CA ASN A 216 4.57 5.57 21.25
C ASN A 216 5.99 5.29 20.74
N LYS A 217 6.20 4.22 19.96
CA LYS A 217 7.52 3.92 19.38
C LYS A 217 7.99 5.05 18.46
N LEU A 218 7.09 5.59 17.64
CA LEU A 218 7.36 6.71 16.75
C LEU A 218 7.64 7.99 17.54
N ALA A 219 6.81 8.31 18.53
CA ALA A 219 7.01 9.49 19.38
C ALA A 219 8.36 9.46 20.10
N CYS A 220 8.77 8.31 20.65
CA CYS A 220 10.08 8.16 21.28
C CYS A 220 11.22 8.32 20.26
N ALA A 221 11.09 7.72 19.07
CA ALA A 221 12.12 7.82 18.04
C ALA A 221 12.30 9.26 17.51
N ASP A 222 11.22 10.03 17.39
CA ASP A 222 11.28 11.42 16.95
C ASP A 222 11.98 12.33 17.98
N LEU A 223 11.93 11.97 19.27
CA LEU A 223 12.69 12.65 20.34
C LEU A 223 14.19 12.32 20.30
N ASP A 224 14.56 11.09 19.95
CA ASP A 224 15.97 10.65 19.84
C ASP A 224 16.63 11.07 18.51
N THR A 225 15.83 11.56 17.55
CA THR A 225 16.29 11.89 16.20
C THR A 225 16.28 13.37 15.86
N GLU A 226 16.10 14.32 16.79
CA GLU A 226 16.48 15.72 16.53
C GLU A 226 17.95 15.74 16.07
N PRO A 227 18.24 15.91 14.76
CA PRO A 227 19.59 16.17 14.34
C PRO A 227 19.80 17.65 14.66
N GLU A 228 20.97 18.03 15.19
CA GLU A 228 21.47 19.38 14.93
C GLU A 228 21.37 19.56 13.41
N ILE A 229 20.45 20.42 12.95
CA ILE A 229 20.45 20.87 11.57
C ILE A 229 21.77 21.61 11.42
N GLN A 230 22.81 20.93 10.92
CA GLN A 230 23.93 21.64 10.36
C GLN A 230 23.36 22.40 9.17
N GLN A 231 23.17 23.72 9.35
CA GLN A 231 23.02 24.63 8.24
C GLN A 231 24.24 24.41 7.35
N ILE A 232 24.04 23.70 6.25
CA ILE A 232 24.97 23.75 5.13
C ILE A 232 24.84 25.18 4.65
N GLU A 233 25.82 26.03 4.97
CA GLU A 233 25.93 27.34 4.34
C GLU A 233 25.95 27.07 2.82
N SER A 234 24.94 27.58 2.12
CA SER A 234 24.93 27.53 0.67
C SER A 234 26.19 28.25 0.19
N GLU A 235 27.10 27.52 -0.45
CA GLU A 235 28.15 28.17 -1.23
C GLU A 235 27.47 29.12 -2.25
N PRO A 236 28.02 30.32 -2.48
CA PRO A 236 27.48 31.22 -3.47
C PRO A 236 27.43 30.49 -4.81
N VAL A 237 26.24 30.43 -5.40
CA VAL A 237 26.04 29.89 -6.75
C VAL A 237 26.89 30.75 -7.69
N GLU A 238 28.00 30.21 -8.19
CA GLU A 238 28.69 30.82 -9.34
C GLU A 238 27.68 30.86 -10.49
N GLU A 239 27.40 32.06 -11.00
CA GLU A 239 26.56 32.23 -12.18
C GLU A 239 27.16 31.37 -13.31
N LEU A 240 26.41 30.36 -13.73
CA LEU A 240 26.76 29.58 -14.92
C LEU A 240 26.83 30.56 -16.09
N PRO A 241 27.87 30.49 -16.95
CA PRO A 241 27.95 31.34 -18.13
C PRO A 241 26.69 31.16 -18.99
N GLU A 242 26.18 32.26 -19.55
CA GLU A 242 25.05 32.21 -20.48
C GLU A 242 25.35 31.21 -21.61
N ILE A 243 24.54 30.15 -21.68
CA ILE A 243 24.62 29.16 -22.74
C ILE A 243 24.04 29.79 -24.00
N ASP A 244 24.87 29.96 -25.02
CA ASP A 244 24.44 30.38 -26.36
C ASP A 244 23.82 29.19 -27.10
N TRP A 245 22.50 29.04 -26.94
CA TRP A 245 21.71 27.99 -27.55
C TRP A 245 21.72 28.01 -29.10
N GLU A 246 22.21 29.08 -29.74
CA GLU A 246 22.30 29.16 -31.20
C GLU A 246 23.56 28.50 -31.77
N SER A 247 24.59 28.27 -30.94
CA SER A 247 25.90 27.74 -31.40
C SER A 247 26.19 26.31 -30.94
N GLU A 248 25.34 25.69 -30.12
CA GLU A 248 25.50 24.28 -29.77
C GLU A 248 25.04 23.35 -30.90
N PRO A 249 25.86 22.36 -31.32
CA PRO A 249 25.44 21.38 -32.32
C PRO A 249 24.35 20.50 -31.70
N MET A 250 23.10 20.72 -32.12
CA MET A 250 22.00 19.80 -31.91
C MET A 250 22.40 18.45 -32.53
N PHE A 251 22.62 17.44 -31.69
CA PHE A 251 22.73 16.07 -32.14
C PHE A 251 21.41 15.68 -32.82
N TYR A 252 21.44 15.59 -34.15
CA TYR A 252 20.39 14.94 -34.96
C TYR A 252 20.46 13.43 -34.81
#